data_AF-A0AAE2U0D9-F1
#
_entry.id   AF-A0AAE2U0D9-F1
#
_cell.length_a   1.000
_cell.length_b   1.000
_cell.length_c   1.000
_cell.angle_alpha   90.00
_cell.angle_beta   90.00
_cell.angle_gamma   90.00
#
_symmetry.space_group_name_H-M   'P 1'
#
loop_
_entity.id
_entity.type
_entity.pdbx_description
1 polymer ?
#
loop_
_entity_poly.entity_id
_entity_poly.type
_entity_poly.pdbx_seq_one_letter_code
_entity_poly.pdbx_strand_id
1 'polypeptide(L)'
;MGYSLKKKMMRAVPGVLVAAGMAVLLAACSSNPEDIGVDGYPNVDPPCTSAGYFKSVTPGWYYRCVYSNSINRWIKYPNQCPPGQEFNPATRKCE
;
A
#
# COMPACT_ATOMS: atom_id res chain seq x y z
N MET A 1 -33.13 16.41 43.23
CA MET A 1 -34.53 15.97 43.40
C MET A 1 -35.24 16.01 42.06
N GLY A 2 -35.90 14.91 41.65
CA GLY A 2 -36.80 14.90 40.49
C GLY A 2 -36.61 13.72 39.54
N TYR A 3 -37.03 12.52 39.97
CA TYR A 3 -37.18 11.33 39.14
C TYR A 3 -38.44 11.45 38.25
N SER A 4 -38.39 10.95 37.01
CA SER A 4 -39.60 10.41 36.36
C SER A 4 -39.25 9.44 35.24
N LEU A 5 -39.57 8.18 35.49
CA LEU A 5 -39.46 7.03 34.60
C LEU A 5 -40.52 7.11 33.48
N LYS A 6 -40.12 6.98 32.22
CA LYS A 6 -40.99 6.44 31.17
C LYS A 6 -40.40 5.16 30.59
N LYS A 7 -40.93 4.04 31.09
CA LYS A 7 -40.87 2.72 30.45
C LYS A 7 -41.49 2.80 29.05
N LYS A 8 -40.83 2.27 28.03
CA LYS A 8 -41.54 1.66 26.89
C LYS A 8 -40.68 0.59 26.21
N MET A 9 -41.17 -0.64 26.34
CA MET A 9 -40.99 -1.82 25.50
C MET A 9 -39.56 -2.15 25.00
N MET A 10 -38.96 -3.14 25.65
CA MET A 10 -38.11 -4.12 24.95
C MET A 10 -38.91 -4.74 23.81
N ARG A 11 -38.39 -4.66 22.58
CA ARG A 11 -38.73 -5.61 21.53
C ARG A 11 -37.61 -6.64 21.49
N ALA A 12 -37.97 -7.85 21.87
CA ALA A 12 -37.13 -9.02 21.77
C ALA A 12 -36.63 -9.16 20.33
N VAL A 13 -35.31 -9.12 20.15
CA VAL A 13 -34.68 -9.55 18.90
C VAL A 13 -34.53 -11.07 19.02
N PRO A 14 -35.22 -11.87 18.18
CA PRO A 14 -35.08 -13.30 18.22
C PRO A 14 -33.65 -13.67 17.80
N GLY A 15 -33.04 -14.55 18.59
CA GLY A 15 -31.69 -15.02 18.41
C GLY A 15 -31.48 -15.61 17.03
N VAL A 16 -30.49 -15.09 16.32
CA VAL A 16 -29.84 -15.79 15.23
C VAL A 16 -28.50 -16.27 15.77
N LEU A 17 -28.50 -17.51 16.27
CA LEU A 17 -27.29 -18.29 16.49
C LEU A 17 -26.65 -18.55 15.12
N VAL A 18 -25.79 -17.64 14.67
CA VAL A 18 -24.81 -17.95 13.62
C VAL A 18 -23.51 -18.35 14.30
N ALA A 19 -23.48 -19.61 14.76
CA ALA A 19 -22.22 -20.29 15.00
C ALA A 19 -21.60 -20.59 13.63
N ALA A 20 -20.82 -19.64 13.11
CA ALA A 20 -19.96 -19.85 11.96
C ALA A 20 -18.59 -19.28 12.31
N GLY A 21 -17.59 -20.16 12.39
CA GLY A 21 -16.24 -19.85 12.81
C GLY A 21 -15.64 -18.71 12.02
N MET A 22 -15.23 -17.66 12.72
CA MET A 22 -14.38 -16.61 12.16
C MET A 22 -12.93 -16.89 12.55
N ALA A 23 -12.38 -17.97 12.00
CA ALA A 23 -10.94 -18.07 11.81
C ALA A 23 -10.58 -17.21 10.58
N VAL A 24 -10.67 -15.89 10.71
CA VAL A 24 -10.19 -14.98 9.66
C VAL A 24 -8.72 -14.73 9.96
N LEU A 25 -7.90 -15.59 9.35
CA LEU A 25 -6.46 -15.43 9.21
C LEU A 25 -6.15 -13.99 8.76
N LEU A 26 -5.55 -13.17 9.62
CA LEU A 26 -4.91 -11.91 9.25
C LEU A 26 -3.60 -12.18 8.46
N ALA A 27 -3.70 -12.99 7.41
CA ALA A 27 -2.59 -13.27 6.50
C ALA A 27 -2.89 -12.62 5.15
N ALA A 28 -3.01 -11.30 5.15
CA ALA A 28 -2.96 -10.52 3.93
C ALA A 28 -2.15 -9.23 4.16
N CYS A 29 -0.94 -9.36 4.71
CA CYS A 29 0.11 -8.37 4.49
C CYS A 29 0.64 -8.55 3.05
N SER A 30 -0.23 -8.44 2.04
CA SER A 30 0.25 -8.12 0.69
C SER A 30 0.28 -6.61 0.62
N SER A 31 1.35 -6.02 1.15
CA SER A 31 1.72 -4.64 0.84
C SER A 31 2.23 -4.60 -0.60
N ASN A 32 1.34 -4.90 -1.56
CA ASN A 32 1.61 -4.64 -2.95
C ASN A 32 1.75 -3.11 -3.05
N PRO A 33 2.90 -2.56 -3.49
CA PRO A 33 3.00 -1.13 -3.70
C PRO A 33 1.90 -0.75 -4.68
N GLU A 34 1.11 0.26 -4.29
CA GLU A 34 0.10 0.87 -5.14
C GLU A 34 0.76 1.13 -6.50
N ASP A 35 0.23 0.52 -7.55
CA ASP A 35 0.76 0.72 -8.89
C ASP A 35 0.54 2.20 -9.21
N ILE A 36 1.63 2.95 -9.30
CA ILE A 36 1.56 4.42 -9.48
C ILE A 36 1.22 4.75 -10.95
N GLY A 37 0.70 3.78 -11.71
CA GLY A 37 0.03 4.02 -12.98
C GLY A 37 0.94 4.62 -14.03
N VAL A 38 2.21 4.20 -14.06
CA VAL A 38 3.12 4.62 -15.12
C VAL A 38 3.07 3.57 -16.22
N ASP A 39 2.37 3.91 -17.31
CA ASP A 39 2.18 3.04 -18.47
C ASP A 39 3.53 2.52 -18.98
N GLY A 40 3.65 1.19 -19.09
CA GLY A 40 4.84 0.52 -19.64
C GLY A 40 5.92 0.15 -18.62
N TYR A 41 5.75 0.45 -17.32
CA TYR A 41 6.67 -0.05 -16.30
C TYR A 41 6.41 -1.54 -15.98
N PRO A 42 7.37 -2.46 -16.23
CA PRO A 42 7.13 -3.90 -16.13
C PRO A 42 7.05 -4.46 -14.71
N ASN A 43 7.22 -3.62 -13.68
CA ASN A 43 7.12 -3.99 -12.25
C ASN A 43 7.93 -5.24 -11.83
N VAL A 44 9.06 -5.50 -12.50
CA VAL A 44 10.00 -6.59 -12.21
C VAL A 44 11.09 -6.21 -11.20
N ASP A 45 11.13 -4.94 -10.77
CA ASP A 45 12.11 -4.46 -9.80
C ASP A 45 11.84 -4.96 -8.37
N PRO A 46 12.91 -5.14 -7.56
CA PRO A 46 12.78 -5.55 -6.18
C PRO A 46 11.96 -4.54 -5.35
N PRO A 47 11.37 -5.00 -4.23
CA PRO A 47 10.65 -4.11 -3.33
C PRO A 47 11.59 -3.09 -2.67
N CYS A 48 11.05 -1.92 -2.36
CA CYS A 48 11.77 -0.87 -1.63
C CYS A 48 12.08 -1.31 -0.19
N THR A 49 13.34 -1.21 0.21
CA THR A 49 13.81 -1.49 1.59
C THR A 49 14.44 -0.26 2.26
N SER A 50 14.75 0.77 1.48
CA SER A 50 15.37 2.02 1.93
C SER A 50 14.91 3.19 1.07
N ALA A 51 14.98 4.40 1.62
CA ALA A 51 14.61 5.61 0.90
C ALA A 51 15.74 6.04 -0.04
N GLY A 52 15.42 6.35 -1.30
CA GLY A 52 16.45 6.71 -2.27
C GLY A 52 15.99 6.59 -3.72
N TYR A 53 16.96 6.75 -4.62
CA TYR A 53 16.80 6.51 -6.06
C TYR A 53 17.61 5.29 -6.45
N PHE A 54 17.01 4.40 -7.20
CA PHE A 54 17.57 3.11 -7.56
C PHE A 54 17.41 2.88 -9.06
N LYS A 55 18.41 2.22 -9.63
CA LYS A 55 18.38 1.80 -11.03
C LYS A 55 17.38 0.65 -11.20
N SER A 56 16.53 0.71 -12.22
CA SER A 56 15.66 -0.41 -12.58
C SER A 56 16.46 -1.50 -13.29
N VAL A 57 16.02 -2.75 -13.18
CA VAL A 57 16.47 -3.83 -14.06
C VAL A 57 15.98 -3.65 -15.49
N THR A 58 14.96 -2.81 -15.68
CA THR A 58 14.43 -2.45 -17.00
C THR A 58 15.27 -1.32 -17.60
N PRO A 59 15.82 -1.48 -18.81
CA PRO A 59 16.61 -0.44 -19.46
C PRO A 59 15.84 0.87 -19.61
N GLY A 60 16.51 1.98 -19.37
CA GLY A 60 15.92 3.32 -19.43
C GLY A 60 14.94 3.63 -18.30
N TRP A 61 14.82 2.80 -17.26
CA TRP A 61 13.97 3.07 -16.10
C TRP A 61 14.79 3.21 -14.81
N TYR A 62 14.22 3.96 -13.88
CA TYR A 62 14.67 4.04 -12.50
C TYR A 62 13.46 4.19 -11.59
N TYR A 63 13.65 4.01 -10.30
CA TYR A 63 12.57 4.20 -9.35
C TYR A 63 13.06 4.92 -8.10
N ARG A 64 12.15 5.70 -7.51
CA ARG A 64 12.36 6.36 -6.23
C ARG A 64 11.55 5.64 -5.16
N CYS A 65 12.19 5.28 -4.06
CA CYS A 65 11.54 4.72 -2.90
C CYS A 65 11.36 5.79 -1.82
N VAL A 66 10.14 5.89 -1.30
CA VAL A 66 9.80 6.80 -0.19
C VAL A 66 8.99 6.02 0.85
N TYR A 67 9.37 6.12 2.13
CA TYR A 67 8.56 5.56 3.21
C TYR A 67 7.44 6.55 3.56
N SER A 68 6.20 6.09 3.50
CA SER A 68 5.05 6.91 3.88
C SER A 68 4.57 6.55 5.27
N ASN A 69 4.75 7.46 6.21
CA ASN A 69 4.31 7.29 7.61
C ASN A 69 2.77 7.29 7.75
N SER A 70 2.02 7.89 6.82
CA SER A 70 0.55 7.93 6.89
C SER A 70 -0.09 6.55 6.70
N ILE A 71 0.59 5.69 5.93
CA ILE A 71 0.12 4.35 5.57
C ILE A 71 1.10 3.25 6.03
N ASN A 72 2.15 3.63 6.77
CA ASN A 72 3.22 2.77 7.29
C ASN A 72 3.81 1.80 6.26
N ARG A 73 3.97 2.22 5.00
CA ARG A 73 4.50 1.38 3.91
C ARG A 73 5.44 2.14 2.98
N TRP A 74 6.27 1.38 2.26
CA TRP A 74 7.10 1.89 1.18
C TRP A 74 6.29 2.14 -0.09
N ILE A 75 6.52 3.29 -0.71
CA ILE A 75 5.95 3.66 -2.00
C ILE A 75 7.07 3.69 -3.03
N LYS A 76 6.87 3.00 -4.16
CA LYS A 76 7.82 2.89 -5.28
C LYS A 76 7.33 3.74 -6.45
N TYR A 77 8.03 4.82 -6.77
CA TYR A 77 7.74 5.71 -7.89
C TYR A 77 8.63 5.40 -9.09
N PRO A 78 8.17 4.60 -10.08
CA PRO A 78 8.92 4.38 -11.30
C PRO A 78 8.96 5.65 -12.15
N ASN A 79 10.08 5.88 -12.83
CA ASN A 79 10.33 6.99 -13.73
C ASN A 79 11.20 6.51 -14.90
N GLN A 80 10.98 7.08 -16.08
CA GLN A 80 11.75 6.75 -17.27
C GLN A 80 12.81 7.82 -17.52
N CYS A 81 14.03 7.37 -17.87
CA CYS A 81 15.07 8.23 -18.40
C CYS A 81 14.76 8.61 -19.86
N PRO A 82 15.35 9.72 -20.36
CA PRO A 82 15.31 10.05 -21.78
C PRO A 82 15.77 8.87 -22.67
N PRO A 83 15.27 8.75 -23.90
CA PRO A 83 15.65 7.68 -24.80
C PRO A 83 17.17 7.60 -24.99
N GLY A 84 17.73 6.41 -24.79
CA GLY A 84 19.17 6.15 -24.92
C GLY A 84 20.00 6.49 -23.68
N GLN A 85 19.38 6.94 -22.58
CA GLN A 85 20.05 7.17 -21.30
C GLN A 85 19.70 6.11 -20.27
N GLU A 86 20.63 5.89 -19.35
CA GLU A 86 20.54 4.97 -18.24
C GLU A 86 20.69 5.71 -16.91
N PHE A 87 19.96 5.28 -15.89
CA PHE A 87 20.10 5.90 -14.57
C PHE A 87 21.41 5.47 -13.92
N ASN A 88 22.26 6.44 -13.60
CA ASN A 88 23.45 6.25 -12.78
C ASN A 88 23.12 6.51 -11.30
N PRO A 89 23.15 5.49 -10.43
CA PRO A 89 22.83 5.64 -9.01
C PRO A 89 23.89 6.44 -8.23
N ALA A 90 25.14 6.54 -8.71
CA ALA A 90 26.20 7.30 -8.05
C ALA A 90 26.01 8.81 -8.23
N THR A 91 25.64 9.25 -9.43
CA THR A 91 25.38 10.66 -9.74
C THR A 91 23.91 11.05 -9.53
N ARG A 92 23.02 10.05 -9.42
CA ARG A 92 21.55 10.17 -9.35
C ARG A 92 20.97 10.92 -10.56
N LYS A 93 21.49 10.63 -11.75
CA LYS A 93 21.09 11.26 -13.03
C LYS A 93 20.95 10.21 -14.12
N CYS A 94 20.13 10.52 -15.12
CA CYS A 94 20.13 9.79 -16.39
C CYS A 94 21.30 10.28 -17.25
N GLU A 95 22.08 9.36 -17.77
CA GLU A 95 23.24 9.63 -18.64
C GLU A 95 23.33 8.66 -19.81
#